data_AF-A0A7V9G6J7-F1
#
_entry.id   AF-A0A7V9G6J7-F1
#
_cell.length_a   1.000
_cell.length_b   1.000
_cell.length_c   1.000
_cell.angle_alpha   90.00
_cell.angle_beta   90.00
_cell.angle_gamma   90.00
#
_symmetry.space_group_name_H-M   'P 1'
#
loop_
_entity.id
_entity.type
_entity.pdbx_description
1 polymer ?
#
loop_
_entity_poly.entity_id
_entity_poly.type
_entity_poly.pdbx_seq_one_letter_code
_entity_poly.pdbx_strand_id
1 'polypeptide(L)' 'MALTISTISIRIAGRAAADITALEVDGVAVPIAADRSWSISLPAGPDARIVAMTATGPTRVITRAFTLRRSDAGAGAA' A
#
# COMPACT_ATOMS: atom_id res chain seq x y z
N MET A 1 -1.95 2.12 27.50
CA MET A 1 -2.90 2.26 26.38
C MET A 1 -2.28 1.55 25.17
N ALA A 2 -2.83 0.42 24.75
CA ALA A 2 -2.23 -0.40 23.69
C ALA A 2 -2.64 0.16 22.32
N LEU A 3 -1.67 0.63 21.53
CA LEU A 3 -1.87 1.01 20.14
C LEU A 3 -1.87 -0.28 19.30
N THR A 4 -3.05 -0.79 18.95
CA THR A 4 -3.16 -1.97 18.06
C THR A 4 -2.85 -1.56 16.63
N ILE A 5 -1.58 -1.60 16.23
CA ILE A 5 -1.14 -1.38 14.85
C ILE A 5 -1.49 -2.62 14.03
N SER A 6 -2.23 -2.44 12.94
CA SER A 6 -2.36 -3.49 11.93
C SER A 6 -1.30 -3.28 10.86
N THR A 7 -0.40 -4.25 10.71
CA THR A 7 0.53 -4.27 9.57
C THR A 7 -0.14 -4.97 8.39
N ILE A 8 -0.28 -4.28 7.27
CA ILE A 8 -0.71 -4.84 5.99
C ILE A 8 0.52 -5.10 5.14
N SER A 9 0.69 -6.33 4.68
CA SER A 9 1.72 -6.66 3.69
C SER A 9 1.12 -6.59 2.29
N ILE A 10 1.66 -5.71 1.46
CA ILE A 10 1.35 -5.61 0.05
C ILE A 10 2.46 -6.30 -0.73
N ARG A 11 2.08 -7.28 -1.55
CA ARG A 11 2.98 -7.94 -2.48
C ARG A 11 2.43 -7.81 -3.88
N ILE A 12 3.26 -7.34 -4.80
CA ILE A 12 2.89 -7.29 -6.21
C ILE A 12 3.66 -8.36 -6.93
N ALA A 13 2.92 -9.27 -7.55
CA ALA A 13 3.45 -10.38 -8.29
C ALA A 13 3.28 -10.18 -9.80
N GLY A 14 4.13 -10.86 -10.57
CA GLY A 14 4.08 -10.87 -12.03
C GLY A 14 4.91 -9.77 -12.69
N ARG A 15 4.84 -9.70 -14.02
CA ARG A 15 5.67 -8.82 -14.85
C ARG A 15 5.51 -7.33 -14.50
N ALA A 16 4.30 -6.93 -14.10
CA ALA A 16 4.00 -5.57 -13.67
C ALA A 16 4.79 -5.14 -12.42
N ALA A 17 5.27 -6.08 -11.59
CA ALA A 17 6.06 -5.76 -10.41
C ALA A 17 7.46 -5.25 -10.76
N ALA A 18 8.06 -5.76 -11.86
CA ALA A 18 9.37 -5.33 -12.32
C ALA A 18 9.35 -3.89 -12.86
N ASP A 19 8.23 -3.49 -13.46
CA ASP A 19 8.04 -2.17 -14.04
C ASP A 19 7.74 -1.08 -13.00
N ILE A 20 7.50 -1.44 -11.73
CA ILE A 20 7.30 -0.43 -10.67
C ILE A 20 8.60 0.35 -10.48
N THR A 21 8.53 1.68 -10.57
CA THR A 21 9.70 2.55 -10.40
C THR A 21 9.56 3.52 -9.24
N ALA A 22 8.34 3.76 -8.75
CA ALA A 22 8.10 4.57 -7.57
C ALA A 22 6.90 4.06 -6.77
N LEU A 23 7.00 4.21 -5.46
CA LEU A 23 5.95 3.94 -4.49
C LEU A 23 5.90 5.10 -3.50
N GLU A 24 4.70 5.58 -3.19
CA GLU A 24 4.46 6.62 -2.20
C GLU A 24 3.35 6.18 -1.25
N VAL A 25 3.52 6.47 0.03
CA VAL A 25 2.50 6.26 1.07
C VAL A 25 2.24 7.61 1.74
N ASP A 26 1.02 8.12 1.62
CA ASP A 26 0.59 9.47 2.02
C ASP A 26 1.51 10.58 1.48
N GLY A 27 1.98 10.42 0.25
CA GLY A 27 2.89 11.37 -0.40
C GLY A 27 4.35 11.26 0.05
N VAL A 28 4.70 10.28 0.89
CA VAL A 28 6.08 9.98 1.28
C VAL A 28 6.62 8.87 0.39
N ALA A 29 7.73 9.13 -0.29
CA ALA A 29 8.40 8.14 -1.12
C ALA A 29 8.90 6.94 -0.28
N VAL A 30 8.56 5.74 -0.75
CA VAL A 30 8.96 4.46 -0.14
C VAL A 30 10.00 3.79 -1.03
N PRO A 31 11.13 3.32 -0.47
CA PRO A 31 12.12 2.57 -1.23
C PRO A 31 11.54 1.34 -1.93
N ILE A 32 11.99 1.10 -3.16
CA ILE A 32 11.57 -0.08 -3.92
C ILE A 32 12.36 -1.30 -3.44
N ALA A 33 11.66 -2.23 -2.77
CA ALA A 33 12.27 -3.47 -2.30
C ALA A 33 12.57 -4.42 -3.48
N ALA A 34 13.67 -5.17 -3.41
CA ALA A 34 14.10 -6.08 -4.48
C ALA A 34 13.07 -7.20 -4.75
N ASP A 35 12.38 -7.66 -3.72
CA ASP A 35 11.34 -8.68 -3.77
C ASP A 35 9.94 -8.12 -4.08
N ARG A 36 9.83 -6.80 -4.27
CA ARG A 36 8.58 -6.06 -4.56
C ARG A 36 7.50 -6.31 -3.51
N SER A 37 7.90 -6.43 -2.25
CA SER A 37 7.01 -6.51 -1.09
C SER A 37 7.18 -5.30 -0.18
N TRP A 38 6.08 -4.82 0.39
CA TRP A 38 6.06 -3.69 1.32
C TRP A 38 5.12 -3.98 2.47
N SER A 39 5.53 -3.61 3.68
CA SER A 39 4.66 -3.65 4.86
C SER A 39 4.28 -2.23 5.26
N ILE A 40 2.97 -1.97 5.28
CA ILE A 40 2.40 -0.67 5.60
C ILE A 40 1.61 -0.80 6.90
N SER A 41 1.98 0.00 7.89
CA SER A 41 1.26 0.06 9.16
C SER A 41 0.07 1.00 9.05
N LEU A 42 -1.13 0.46 9.28
CA LEU A 42 -2.32 1.28 9.49
C LEU A 42 -2.46 1.61 10.98
N PRO A 43 -2.58 2.91 11.34
CA PRO A 43 -2.90 3.30 12.70
C PRO A 43 -4.27 2.75 13.11
N ALA A 44 -4.47 2.56 14.41
CA ALA A 44 -5.78 2.20 14.95
C ALA A 44 -6.72 3.41 14.87
N GLY A 45 -7.76 3.34 14.04
CA GLY A 45 -8.74 4.43 13.90
C GLY A 45 -9.40 4.46 12.52
N PRO A 46 -10.21 5.50 12.23
CA PRO A 46 -10.82 5.70 10.91
C PRO A 46 -9.82 6.14 9.83
N ASP A 47 -8.57 6.42 10.22
CA ASP A 47 -7.52 6.89 9.35
C ASP A 47 -7.24 5.91 8.22
N ALA A 48 -7.21 6.44 7.00
CA ALA A 48 -6.85 5.70 5.81
C ALA A 48 -5.46 6.13 5.34
N ARG A 49 -4.69 5.19 4.79
CA ARG A 49 -3.44 5.49 4.08
C ARG A 49 -3.72 5.53 2.58
N ILE A 50 -3.21 6.52 1.88
CA ILE A 50 -3.20 6.55 0.42
C ILE A 50 -1.88 5.95 -0.05
N VAL A 51 -1.95 4.97 -0.94
CA VAL A 51 -0.76 4.39 -1.56
C VAL A 51 -0.82 4.68 -3.05
N ALA A 52 0.17 5.40 -3.55
CA ALA A 52 0.34 5.69 -4.96
C ALA A 52 1.51 4.89 -5.52
N MET A 53 1.32 4.32 -6.69
CA MET A 53 2.30 3.46 -7.32
C MET A 53 2.46 3.81 -8.78
N THR A 54 3.70 3.98 -9.20
CA THR A 54 4.04 4.30 -10.58
C THR A 54 4.83 3.16 -11.20
N ALA A 55 4.31 2.65 -12.32
CA ALA A 55 4.99 1.70 -13.17
C ALA A 55 5.41 2.38 -14.49
N THR A 56 6.67 2.20 -14.87
CA THR A 56 7.28 2.78 -16.06
C THR A 56 7.71 1.66 -17.00
N GLY A 57 6.98 1.52 -18.10
CA GLY A 57 7.36 0.65 -19.21
C GLY A 57 7.98 1.44 -20.37
N PRO A 58 8.48 0.74 -21.41
CA PRO A 58 9.17 1.37 -22.54
C PRO A 58 8.29 2.33 -23.35
N THR A 59 6.97 2.18 -23.29
CA THR A 59 6.01 2.95 -24.09
C THR A 59 5.00 3.74 -23.25
N ARG A 60 4.95 3.52 -21.93
CA ARG A 60 3.92 4.13 -21.08
C ARG A 60 4.35 4.20 -19.61
N VAL A 61 3.97 5.31 -18.97
CA VAL A 61 3.97 5.48 -17.52
C VAL A 61 2.52 5.38 -17.01
N ILE A 62 2.30 4.60 -15.97
CA ILE A 62 1.00 4.46 -15.32
C ILE A 62 1.16 4.68 -13.83
N THR A 63 0.39 5.62 -13.28
CA THR A 63 0.26 5.81 -11.84
C THR A 63 -1.12 5.35 -11.39
N ARG A 64 -1.19 4.56 -10.32
CA ARG A 64 -2.44 4.18 -9.66
C ARG A 64 -2.36 4.47 -8.17
N ALA A 65 -3.40 5.11 -7.65
CA ALA A 65 -3.57 5.33 -6.23
C ALA A 65 -4.69 4.42 -5.70
N PHE A 66 -4.48 3.87 -4.51
CA PHE A 66 -5.49 3.11 -3.79
C PHE A 66 -5.48 3.51 -2.32
N THR A 67 -6.67 3.50 -1.72
CA THR A 67 -6.86 3.85 -0.32
C THR A 67 -6.92 2.57 0.50
N LEU A 68 -6.03 2.46 1.48
CA LEU A 68 -6.06 1.41 2.49
C LEU A 68 -6.80 1.92 3.71
N ARG A 69 -7.89 1.25 4.07
CA ARG A 69 -8.64 1.51 5.29
C ARG A 69 -8.81 0.20 6.04
N ARG A 70 -8.70 0.25 7.37
CA ARG A 70 -9.11 -0.89 8.19
C ARG A 70 -10.62 -1.05 8.04
N SER A 71 -11.07 -2.19 7.50
CA SER A 71 -12.46 -2.60 7.63
C SER A 71 -12.63 -3.20 9.01
N ASP A 72 -13.35 -2.51 9.89
CA ASP A 72 -13.93 -3.03 11.13
C ASP A 72 -15.14 -3.94 10.86
N ALA A 73 -15.14 -4.67 9.73
CA ALA A 73 -16.12 -5.69 9.38
C ALA A 73 -15.98 -6.88 10.33
N GLY A 74 -16.51 -6.71 11.54
CA GLY A 74 -16.44 -7.61 12.68
C GLY A 74 -17.07 -7.04 13.96
N ALA A 75 -17.64 -5.83 13.95
CA ALA A 75 -18.35 -5.24 15.09
C ALA A 75 -19.85 -5.00 14.82
N GLY A 76 -20.51 -5.93 14.13
CA GLY A 76 -21.93 -5.79 13.77
C GLY A 76 -22.57 -7.07 13.25
N ALA A 77 -22.47 -8.15 14.02
CA ALA A 77 -23.40 -9.28 13.94
C ALA A 77 -23.83 -9.62 15.37
N ALA A 78 -24.79 -8.86 15.86
CA ALA A 78 -25.59 -9.14 17.05
C ALA A 78 -27.05 -8.92 16.68
#